data_AF-A0A0Q9KKS5-F1
#
_entry.id   AF-A0A0Q9KKS5-F1
#
_cell.length_a   1.000
_cell.length_b   1.000
_cell.length_c   1.000
_cell.angle_alpha   90.00
_cell.angle_beta   90.00
_cell.angle_gamma   90.00
#
_symmetry.space_group_name_H-M   'P 1'
#
loop_
_entity.id
_entity.type
_entity.pdbx_description
1 polymer ?
#
loop_
_entity_poly.entity_id
_entity_poly.type
_entity_poly.pdbx_seq_one_letter_code
_entity_poly.pdbx_strand_id
1 'polypeptide(L)'
;MSTQPTRGLGAAAAKQLLSLDYPMSLGVHDTYASAQKAVDYLSDHDFPVENVLIVGTDLKQLERVTGRLTRSRILLGGLLSGAWLGLLIGIIFALFDTSGFSWVSVIATVIFGAVFGAVWALVGYSFTGGERDFTSVTQVVATKYEVLTEHKYATRGRELLTEMDPMAAAQAQVQRAQEEARRAREAEGPASTN
;
A
#
# COMPACT_ATOMS: atom_id res chain seq x y z
N MET A 1 16.57 4.87 -4.16
CA MET A 1 15.96 5.05 -5.50
C MET A 1 15.58 3.66 -5.99
N SER A 2 14.29 3.35 -6.11
CA SER A 2 13.82 2.05 -6.61
C SER A 2 13.71 2.15 -8.14
N THR A 3 14.65 1.55 -8.86
CA THR A 3 14.54 1.34 -10.30
C THR A 3 13.75 0.05 -10.50
N GLN A 4 12.41 0.13 -10.64
CA GLN A 4 11.62 -1.03 -11.05
C GLN A 4 11.80 -1.28 -12.55
N PRO A 5 12.32 -2.45 -12.98
CA PRO A 5 12.48 -2.79 -14.39
C PRO A 5 11.20 -3.41 -15.02
N THR A 6 10.07 -3.40 -14.34
CA THR A 6 8.87 -4.19 -14.70
C THR A 6 7.83 -3.45 -15.56
N ARG A 7 8.19 -2.32 -16.17
CA ARG A 7 7.28 -1.56 -17.05
C ARG A 7 7.12 -2.28 -18.42
N GLY A 8 6.42 -3.41 -18.44
CA GLY A 8 6.12 -4.17 -19.67
C GLY A 8 5.82 -5.66 -19.50
N LEU A 9 6.00 -6.25 -18.33
CA LEU A 9 5.71 -7.67 -18.08
C LEU A 9 4.23 -7.86 -17.72
N GLY A 10 3.53 -8.76 -18.41
CA GLY A 10 2.16 -9.14 -18.05
C GLY A 10 2.06 -9.69 -16.62
N ALA A 11 0.89 -9.56 -15.98
CA ALA A 11 0.70 -9.93 -14.57
C ALA A 11 1.18 -11.36 -14.21
N ALA A 12 1.06 -12.30 -15.15
CA ALA A 12 1.57 -13.67 -14.99
C ALA A 12 3.11 -13.74 -14.94
N ALA A 13 3.80 -13.00 -15.80
CA ALA A 13 5.26 -12.95 -15.81
C ALA A 13 5.81 -12.25 -14.56
N ALA A 14 5.15 -11.18 -14.10
CA ALA A 14 5.50 -10.53 -12.84
C ALA A 14 5.32 -11.46 -11.63
N LYS A 15 4.25 -12.27 -11.61
CA LYS A 15 4.02 -13.27 -10.56
C LYS A 15 5.10 -14.35 -10.56
N GLN A 16 5.52 -14.80 -11.73
CA GLN A 16 6.56 -15.82 -11.88
C GLN A 16 7.94 -15.32 -11.44
N LEU A 17 8.26 -14.04 -11.66
CA LEU A 17 9.48 -13.42 -11.14
C LEU A 17 9.47 -13.24 -9.61
N LEU A 18 8.29 -13.18 -9.00
CA LEU A 18 8.12 -13.00 -7.55
C LEU A 18 7.81 -14.33 -6.82
N SER A 19 7.99 -15.46 -7.49
CA SER A 19 7.81 -16.79 -6.91
C SER A 19 9.13 -17.53 -6.77
N LEU A 20 9.27 -18.28 -5.68
CA LEU A 20 10.36 -19.23 -5.44
C LEU A 20 9.76 -20.64 -5.34
N ASP A 21 10.51 -21.66 -5.77
CA ASP A 21 10.11 -23.05 -5.59
C ASP A 21 10.41 -23.53 -4.17
N TYR A 22 9.35 -23.76 -3.39
CA TYR A 22 9.40 -24.13 -1.96
C TYR A 22 10.25 -23.12 -1.16
N PRO A 23 9.75 -21.89 -0.94
CA PRO A 23 10.48 -20.85 -0.24
C PRO A 23 10.72 -21.21 1.23
N MET A 24 11.93 -20.99 1.69
CA MET A 24 12.38 -21.19 3.06
C MET A 24 12.99 -19.90 3.60
N SER A 25 12.64 -19.56 4.84
CA SER A 25 13.17 -18.36 5.50
C SER A 25 14.63 -18.52 5.91
N LEU A 26 15.43 -17.51 5.56
CA LEU A 26 16.81 -17.34 6.02
C LEU A 26 16.91 -16.43 7.25
N GLY A 27 15.93 -15.55 7.45
CA GLY A 27 15.89 -14.63 8.58
C GLY A 27 14.90 -13.49 8.39
N VAL A 28 14.46 -12.91 9.52
CA VAL A 28 13.59 -11.73 9.56
C VAL A 28 14.39 -10.55 10.10
N HIS A 29 14.24 -9.40 9.45
CA HIS A 29 14.97 -8.17 9.70
C HIS A 29 14.01 -7.00 9.94
N ASP A 30 14.42 -6.05 10.79
CA ASP A 30 13.61 -4.87 11.11
C ASP A 30 13.54 -3.84 9.98
N THR A 31 14.59 -3.77 9.18
CA THR A 31 14.70 -2.78 8.11
C THR A 31 15.03 -3.43 6.78
N TYR A 32 14.59 -2.79 5.70
CA TYR A 32 14.97 -3.21 4.36
C TYR A 32 16.49 -3.19 4.17
N ALA A 33 17.19 -2.19 4.74
CA ALA A 33 18.65 -2.10 4.65
C ALA A 33 19.36 -3.28 5.31
N SER A 34 18.87 -3.76 6.45
CA SER A 34 19.41 -4.98 7.09
C SER A 34 19.15 -6.25 6.28
N ALA A 35 17.98 -6.38 5.67
CA ALA A 35 17.68 -7.50 4.78
C ALA A 35 18.57 -7.45 3.52
N GLN A 36 18.75 -6.26 2.94
CA GLN A 36 19.63 -6.07 1.79
C GLN A 36 21.08 -6.42 2.14
N LYS A 37 21.57 -5.99 3.30
CA LYS A 37 22.92 -6.34 3.78
C LYS A 37 23.12 -7.86 3.87
N ALA A 38 22.10 -8.60 4.31
CA ALA A 38 22.16 -10.07 4.34
C ALA A 38 22.27 -10.66 2.92
N VAL A 39 21.50 -10.14 1.96
CA VAL A 39 21.57 -10.57 0.55
C VAL A 39 22.91 -10.18 -0.09
N ASP A 40 23.42 -8.98 0.19
CA ASP A 40 24.73 -8.52 -0.29
C ASP A 40 25.84 -9.45 0.23
N TYR A 41 25.82 -9.81 1.52
CA TYR A 41 26.77 -10.77 2.08
C TYR A 41 26.68 -12.15 1.44
N LEU A 42 25.47 -12.64 1.16
CA LEU A 42 25.28 -13.90 0.42
C LEU A 42 25.90 -13.80 -0.99
N SER A 43 25.66 -12.69 -1.69
CA SER A 43 26.22 -12.45 -3.02
C SER A 43 27.75 -12.42 -3.01
N ASP A 44 28.36 -11.80 -2.00
CA ASP A 44 29.82 -11.72 -1.85
C ASP A 44 30.48 -13.10 -1.64
N HIS A 45 29.70 -14.12 -1.26
CA HIS A 45 30.15 -15.50 -1.02
C HIS A 45 29.66 -16.49 -2.10
N ASP A 46 29.41 -15.98 -3.31
CA ASP A 46 28.98 -16.76 -4.48
C ASP A 46 27.71 -17.59 -4.21
N PHE A 47 26.82 -17.09 -3.33
CA PHE A 47 25.51 -17.68 -3.14
C PHE A 47 24.60 -17.34 -4.34
N PRO A 48 23.77 -18.27 -4.83
CA PRO A 48 22.89 -18.03 -5.98
C PRO A 48 21.71 -17.12 -5.62
N VAL A 49 21.97 -15.83 -5.47
CA VAL A 49 21.02 -14.78 -5.04
C VAL A 49 19.87 -14.55 -6.01
N GLU A 50 19.94 -15.07 -7.24
CA GLU A 50 18.81 -15.15 -8.16
C GLU A 50 17.67 -16.03 -7.63
N ASN A 51 17.95 -16.87 -6.63
CA ASN A 51 16.97 -17.71 -5.90
C ASN A 51 16.65 -17.12 -4.52
N VAL A 52 16.75 -15.80 -4.34
CA VAL A 52 16.48 -15.10 -3.09
C VAL A 52 15.41 -14.03 -3.29
N LEU A 53 14.51 -13.91 -2.31
CA LEU A 53 13.47 -12.88 -2.29
C LEU A 53 13.50 -12.13 -0.96
N ILE A 54 13.48 -10.80 -1.03
CA ILE A 54 13.22 -9.95 0.14
C ILE A 54 11.71 -9.65 0.17
N VAL A 55 11.01 -10.15 1.19
CA VAL A 55 9.57 -10.00 1.34
C VAL A 55 9.28 -9.04 2.50
N GLY A 56 8.50 -7.99 2.24
CA GLY A 56 7.93 -7.18 3.30
C GLY A 56 6.86 -7.96 4.05
N THR A 57 7.09 -8.24 5.33
CA THR A 57 6.16 -8.93 6.23
C THR A 57 5.59 -7.96 7.26
N ASP A 58 4.59 -8.41 8.00
CA ASP A 58 3.88 -7.60 9.01
C ASP A 58 3.42 -6.25 8.45
N LEU A 59 2.66 -6.32 7.35
CA LEU A 59 2.16 -5.14 6.67
C LEU A 59 1.19 -4.40 7.57
N LYS A 60 1.47 -3.11 7.79
CA LYS A 60 0.56 -2.17 8.45
C LYS A 60 -0.06 -1.27 7.41
N GLN A 61 -1.39 -1.22 7.41
CA GLN A 61 -2.13 -0.23 6.65
C GLN A 61 -2.24 1.04 7.51
N LEU A 62 -1.53 2.08 7.09
CA LEU A 62 -1.61 3.41 7.69
C LEU A 62 -2.72 4.18 6.97
N GLU A 63 -3.65 4.73 7.75
CA GLU A 63 -4.67 5.63 7.24
C GLU A 63 -4.53 6.98 7.95
N ARG A 64 -4.13 8.01 7.21
CA ARG A 64 -4.02 9.36 7.75
C ARG A 64 -5.28 10.14 7.41
N VAL A 65 -6.04 10.48 8.43
CA VAL A 65 -7.17 11.40 8.33
C VAL A 65 -6.64 12.80 7.99
N THR A 66 -7.05 13.33 6.84
CA THR A 66 -6.60 14.64 6.32
C THR A 66 -7.55 15.78 6.67
N GLY A 67 -8.82 15.48 6.96
CA GLY A 67 -9.80 16.48 7.37
C GLY A 67 -11.21 15.92 7.44
N ARG A 68 -12.14 16.69 8.00
CA ARG A 68 -13.56 16.33 8.06
C ARG A 68 -14.22 16.58 6.72
N LEU A 69 -14.90 15.59 6.13
CA LEU A 69 -15.70 15.76 4.92
C LEU A 69 -17.06 16.37 5.30
N THR A 70 -17.27 17.65 4.99
CA THR A 70 -18.53 18.35 5.30
C THR A 70 -19.39 18.52 4.04
N ARG A 71 -20.72 18.47 4.22
CA ARG A 71 -21.68 18.78 3.14
C ARG A 71 -21.43 20.15 2.51
N SER A 72 -20.96 21.13 3.29
CA SER A 72 -20.59 22.46 2.78
C SER A 72 -19.42 22.41 1.78
N ARG A 73 -18.41 21.55 2.01
CA ARG A 73 -17.28 21.42 1.09
C ARG A 73 -17.70 20.71 -0.20
N ILE A 74 -18.56 19.69 -0.08
CA ILE A 74 -19.12 18.98 -1.24
C ILE A 74 -19.98 19.91 -2.08
N LEU A 75 -20.85 20.68 -1.43
CA LEU A 75 -21.70 21.68 -2.08
C LEU A 75 -20.86 22.72 -2.82
N LEU A 76 -19.82 23.26 -2.18
CA LEU A 76 -18.92 24.23 -2.81
C LEU A 76 -18.18 23.64 -4.01
N GLY A 77 -17.68 22.40 -3.89
CA GLY A 77 -17.05 21.70 -5.01
C GLY A 77 -18.03 21.48 -6.18
N GLY A 78 -19.26 21.09 -5.88
CA GLY A 78 -20.33 20.94 -6.88
C GLY A 78 -20.72 22.25 -7.55
N LEU A 79 -20.85 23.34 -6.78
CA LEU A 79 -21.11 24.69 -7.31
C LEU A 79 -20.01 25.14 -8.28
N LEU A 80 -18.73 25.00 -7.90
CA LEU A 80 -17.61 25.41 -8.74
C LEU A 80 -17.50 24.57 -10.01
N SER A 81 -17.62 23.25 -9.89
CA SER A 81 -17.60 22.34 -11.05
C SER A 81 -18.78 22.59 -11.99
N GLY A 82 -19.98 22.80 -11.41
CA GLY A 82 -21.18 23.13 -12.15
C GLY A 82 -21.13 24.49 -12.85
N ALA A 83 -20.61 25.51 -12.17
CA ALA A 83 -20.42 26.85 -12.73
C ALA A 83 -19.43 26.82 -13.91
N TRP A 84 -18.34 26.05 -13.78
CA TRP A 84 -17.38 25.84 -14.86
C TRP A 84 -18.02 25.18 -16.09
N LEU A 85 -18.80 24.12 -15.88
CA LEU A 85 -19.54 23.45 -16.96
C LEU A 85 -20.59 24.39 -17.58
N GLY A 86 -21.34 25.13 -16.75
CA GLY A 86 -22.32 26.10 -17.18
C GLY A 86 -21.70 27.24 -17.99
N LEU A 87 -20.52 27.72 -17.61
CA LEU A 87 -19.74 28.70 -18.36
C LEU A 87 -19.34 28.15 -19.73
N LEU A 88 -18.83 26.92 -19.77
CA LEU A 88 -18.45 26.27 -21.03
C LEU A 88 -19.66 26.15 -21.97
N ILE A 89 -20.78 25.62 -21.47
CA ILE A 89 -22.02 25.46 -22.26
C ILE A 89 -22.57 26.83 -22.69
N GLY A 90 -22.56 27.81 -21.80
CA GLY A 90 -23.00 29.18 -22.06
C GLY A 90 -22.21 29.85 -23.17
N ILE A 91 -20.88 29.74 -23.14
CA ILE A 91 -20.00 30.27 -24.19
C ILE A 91 -20.29 29.59 -25.52
N ILE A 92 -20.46 28.25 -25.52
CA ILE A 92 -20.82 27.51 -26.74
C ILE A 92 -22.13 28.05 -27.30
N PHE A 93 -23.20 28.15 -26.51
CA PHE A 93 -24.48 28.68 -26.98
C PHE A 93 -24.38 30.13 -27.47
N ALA A 94 -23.64 30.99 -26.77
CA ALA A 94 -23.48 32.38 -27.16
C ALA A 94 -22.66 32.56 -28.46
N LEU A 95 -21.76 31.63 -28.80
CA LEU A 95 -21.01 31.64 -30.06
C LEU A 95 -21.86 31.21 -31.26
N PHE A 96 -22.87 30.36 -31.04
CA PHE A 96 -23.76 29.85 -32.09
C PHE A 96 -25.11 30.58 -32.16
N ASP A 97 -25.32 31.63 -31.36
CA ASP A 97 -26.56 32.43 -31.38
C ASP A 97 -26.58 33.37 -32.59
N THR A 98 -27.61 33.25 -33.42
CA THR A 98 -27.85 34.11 -34.59
C THR A 98 -28.20 35.55 -34.24
N SER A 99 -28.56 35.81 -32.98
CA SER A 99 -28.96 37.12 -32.45
C SER A 99 -27.77 37.94 -31.93
N GLY A 100 -26.56 37.36 -31.96
CA GLY A 100 -25.33 37.94 -31.41
C GLY A 100 -24.98 37.45 -30.01
N PHE A 101 -23.79 37.80 -29.52
CA PHE A 101 -23.28 37.30 -28.24
C PHE A 101 -24.05 37.88 -27.04
N SER A 102 -24.77 37.02 -26.30
CA SER A 102 -25.57 37.43 -25.14
C SER A 102 -24.91 37.06 -23.82
N TRP A 103 -24.40 38.07 -23.10
CA TRP A 103 -23.87 37.90 -21.74
C TRP A 103 -24.92 37.41 -20.73
N VAL A 104 -26.19 37.74 -20.95
CA VAL A 104 -27.30 37.30 -20.07
C VAL A 104 -27.49 35.78 -20.16
N SER A 105 -27.41 35.21 -21.36
CA SER A 105 -27.47 33.75 -21.59
C SER A 105 -26.31 33.03 -20.89
N VAL A 106 -25.09 33.55 -21.03
CA VAL A 106 -23.89 32.98 -20.38
C VAL A 106 -24.03 33.00 -18.86
N ILE A 107 -24.44 34.12 -18.27
CA ILE A 107 -24.61 34.21 -16.80
C ILE A 107 -25.73 33.26 -16.32
N ALA A 108 -26.84 33.16 -17.06
CA ALA A 108 -27.94 32.27 -16.71
C ALA A 108 -27.48 30.79 -16.71
N THR A 109 -26.78 30.36 -17.76
CA THR A 109 -26.25 28.99 -17.86
C THR A 109 -25.20 28.68 -16.79
N VAL A 110 -24.39 29.65 -16.38
CA VAL A 110 -23.47 29.51 -15.24
C VAL A 110 -24.24 29.27 -13.93
N ILE A 111 -25.27 30.07 -13.66
CA ILE A 111 -26.09 29.92 -12.44
C ILE A 111 -26.79 28.57 -12.43
N PHE A 112 -27.44 28.19 -13.54
CA PHE A 112 -28.08 26.89 -13.68
C PHE A 112 -27.08 25.74 -13.55
N GLY A 113 -25.91 25.85 -14.18
CA GLY A 113 -24.83 24.88 -14.08
C GLY A 113 -24.36 24.72 -12.63
N ALA A 114 -24.17 25.82 -11.91
CA ALA A 114 -23.78 25.81 -10.50
C ALA A 114 -24.81 25.08 -9.62
N VAL A 115 -26.10 25.42 -9.76
CA VAL A 115 -27.20 24.77 -9.02
C VAL A 115 -27.28 23.28 -9.38
N PHE A 116 -27.19 22.95 -10.66
CA PHE A 116 -27.19 21.56 -11.13
C PHE A 116 -26.01 20.76 -10.55
N GLY A 117 -24.79 21.30 -10.64
CA GLY A 117 -23.59 20.66 -10.11
C GLY A 117 -23.62 20.50 -8.60
N ALA A 118 -24.18 21.47 -7.88
CA ALA A 118 -24.44 21.37 -6.44
C ALA A 118 -25.37 20.21 -6.08
N VAL A 119 -26.52 20.12 -6.76
CA VAL A 119 -27.49 19.02 -6.55
C VAL A 119 -26.85 17.68 -6.90
N TRP A 120 -26.18 17.58 -8.04
CA TRP A 120 -25.53 16.34 -8.48
C TRP A 120 -24.44 15.88 -7.53
N ALA A 121 -23.61 16.79 -7.01
CA ALA A 121 -22.58 16.47 -6.03
C ALA A 121 -23.17 15.95 -4.71
N LEU A 122 -24.28 16.53 -4.24
CA LEU A 122 -24.99 16.06 -3.04
C LEU A 122 -25.64 14.69 -3.25
N VAL A 123 -26.25 14.46 -4.42
CA VAL A 123 -26.83 13.17 -4.80
C VAL A 123 -25.73 12.10 -4.86
N GLY A 124 -24.61 12.37 -5.53
CA GLY A 124 -23.46 11.46 -5.57
C GLY A 124 -22.92 11.16 -4.17
N TYR A 125 -22.80 12.16 -3.30
CA TYR A 125 -22.38 11.96 -1.92
C TYR A 125 -23.35 11.07 -1.13
N SER A 126 -24.66 11.20 -1.36
CA SER A 126 -25.66 10.34 -0.71
C SER A 126 -25.55 8.87 -1.14
N PHE A 127 -25.20 8.59 -2.40
CA PHE A 127 -24.95 7.23 -2.88
C PHE A 127 -23.66 6.61 -2.32
N THR A 128 -22.67 7.42 -1.94
CA THR A 128 -21.45 6.94 -1.27
C THR A 128 -21.66 6.60 0.21
N GLY A 129 -22.90 6.64 0.71
CA GLY A 129 -23.30 6.09 2.00
C GLY A 129 -23.03 6.99 3.21
N GLY A 130 -22.38 8.15 3.05
CA GLY A 130 -22.16 9.10 4.16
C GLY A 130 -21.31 8.57 5.33
N GLU A 131 -20.83 7.31 5.29
CA GLU A 131 -20.14 6.65 6.40
C GLU A 131 -18.70 7.16 6.61
N ARG A 132 -18.20 8.05 5.75
CA ARG A 132 -16.87 8.65 5.90
C ARG A 132 -17.02 10.16 6.07
N ASP A 133 -17.17 10.57 7.33
CA ASP A 133 -17.10 11.96 7.78
C ASP A 133 -15.70 12.58 7.63
N PHE A 134 -14.79 11.91 6.92
CA PHE A 134 -13.40 12.31 6.80
C PHE A 134 -12.82 11.93 5.45
N THR A 135 -11.91 12.78 4.97
CA THR A 135 -11.03 12.47 3.85
C THR A 135 -9.77 11.83 4.42
N SER A 136 -9.29 10.74 3.84
CA SER A 136 -8.06 10.09 4.27
C SER A 136 -7.18 9.69 3.09
N VAL A 137 -5.90 9.53 3.40
CA VAL A 137 -4.92 8.92 2.51
C VAL A 137 -4.49 7.59 3.14
N THR A 138 -4.44 6.54 2.33
CA THR A 138 -4.10 5.19 2.77
C THR A 138 -2.76 4.78 2.17
N GLN A 139 -1.90 4.20 3.00
CA GLN A 139 -0.62 3.64 2.59
C GLN A 139 -0.38 2.30 3.30
N VAL A 140 0.16 1.31 2.60
CA VAL A 140 0.60 0.05 3.20
C VAL A 140 2.12 0.10 3.38
N VAL A 141 2.61 -0.22 4.57
CA VAL A 141 4.04 -0.19 4.92
C VAL A 141 4.41 -1.51 5.60
N ALA A 142 5.51 -2.13 5.18
CA ALA A 142 6.07 -3.30 5.85
C ALA A 142 6.82 -2.89 7.11
N THR A 143 6.58 -3.61 8.21
CA THR A 143 7.30 -3.38 9.47
C THR A 143 8.43 -4.36 9.72
N LYS A 144 8.45 -5.46 8.97
CA LYS A 144 9.51 -6.46 8.96
C LYS A 144 9.84 -6.83 7.52
N TYR A 145 11.04 -7.36 7.32
CA TYR A 145 11.54 -7.80 6.03
C TYR A 145 12.15 -9.17 6.20
N GLU A 146 11.62 -10.15 5.48
CA GLU A 146 12.07 -11.53 5.53
C GLU A 146 12.87 -11.85 4.27
N VAL A 147 14.03 -12.49 4.45
CA VAL A 147 14.83 -13.00 3.33
C VAL A 147 14.47 -14.46 3.13
N LEU A 148 13.93 -14.79 1.97
CA LEU A 148 13.53 -16.14 1.57
C LEU A 148 14.50 -16.67 0.51
N THR A 149 14.74 -17.97 0.51
CA THR A 149 15.44 -18.67 -0.57
C THR A 149 14.76 -19.99 -0.91
N GLU A 150 15.08 -20.58 -2.07
CA GLU A 150 14.60 -21.92 -2.41
C GLU A 150 15.17 -22.97 -1.46
N HIS A 151 14.36 -23.98 -1.12
CA HIS A 151 14.71 -25.02 -0.15
C HIS A 151 16.09 -25.67 -0.38
N LYS A 152 16.51 -25.89 -1.64
CA LYS A 152 17.80 -26.48 -2.02
C LYS A 152 19.02 -25.66 -1.57
N TYR A 153 18.86 -24.35 -1.34
CA TYR A 153 19.93 -23.47 -0.89
C TYR A 153 19.78 -23.02 0.57
N ALA A 154 18.67 -23.38 1.23
CA ALA A 154 18.33 -22.89 2.56
C ALA A 154 19.34 -23.26 3.66
N THR A 155 19.98 -24.42 3.58
CA THR A 155 21.02 -24.83 4.54
C THR A 155 22.28 -23.98 4.40
N ARG A 156 22.84 -23.91 3.18
CA ARG A 156 24.02 -23.08 2.87
C ARG A 156 23.79 -21.60 3.19
N GLY A 157 22.59 -21.07 2.89
CA GLY A 157 22.26 -19.68 3.19
C GLY A 157 22.26 -19.40 4.70
N ARG A 158 21.74 -20.31 5.51
CA ARG A 158 21.75 -20.19 6.98
C ARG A 158 23.17 -20.29 7.56
N GLU A 159 24.01 -21.13 7.00
CA GLU A 159 25.43 -21.24 7.39
C GLU A 159 26.16 -19.92 7.15
N LEU A 160 26.09 -19.37 5.93
CA LEU A 160 26.70 -18.07 5.59
C LEU A 160 26.18 -16.93 6.47
N LEU A 161 24.86 -16.84 6.70
CA LEU A 161 24.33 -15.79 7.57
C LEU A 161 24.71 -15.96 9.05
N THR A 162 24.99 -17.19 9.48
CA THR A 162 25.54 -17.46 10.82
C THR A 162 27.00 -17.00 10.91
N GLU A 163 27.78 -17.15 9.84
CA GLU A 163 29.15 -16.62 9.76
C GLU A 163 29.18 -15.09 9.75
N MET A 164 28.21 -14.45 9.08
CA MET A 164 28.07 -12.99 9.04
C MET A 164 27.82 -12.38 10.42
N ASP A 165 26.90 -12.97 11.20
CA ASP A 165 26.56 -12.49 12.54
C ASP A 165 26.28 -13.66 13.50
N PRO A 166 27.35 -14.26 14.08
CA PRO A 166 27.23 -15.38 15.00
C PRO A 166 26.41 -15.04 16.26
N MET A 167 26.43 -13.77 16.67
CA MET A 167 25.71 -13.30 17.85
C MET A 167 24.21 -13.19 17.58
N ALA A 168 23.80 -12.64 16.45
CA ALA A 168 22.40 -12.63 16.05
C ALA A 168 21.84 -14.05 15.84
N ALA A 169 22.63 -14.94 15.25
CA ALA A 169 22.25 -16.35 15.12
C ALA A 169 22.05 -17.04 16.47
N ALA A 170 22.95 -16.80 17.44
CA ALA A 170 22.81 -17.31 18.80
C ALA A 170 21.55 -16.75 19.51
N GLN A 171 21.28 -15.45 19.37
CA GLN A 171 20.07 -14.84 19.94
C GLN A 171 18.78 -15.44 19.35
N ALA A 172 18.75 -15.68 18.03
CA ALA A 172 17.61 -16.32 17.39
C ALA A 172 17.38 -17.76 17.88
N GLN A 173 18.45 -18.53 18.11
CA GLN A 173 18.34 -19.86 18.71
C GLN A 173 17.80 -19.82 20.14
N VAL A 174 18.30 -18.89 20.96
CA VAL A 174 17.81 -18.68 22.33
C VAL A 174 16.33 -18.30 22.34
N GLN A 175 15.91 -17.39 21.46
CA GLN A 175 14.49 -17.00 21.34
C GLN A 175 13.61 -18.21 20.97
N ARG A 176 14.01 -19.02 19.99
CA ARG A 176 13.27 -20.24 19.62
C ARG A 176 13.19 -21.24 20.77
N ALA A 177 14.30 -21.49 21.46
CA ALA A 177 14.34 -22.37 22.62
C ALA A 177 13.45 -21.85 23.77
N GLN A 178 13.43 -20.53 24.00
CA GLN A 178 12.54 -19.90 24.99
C GLN A 178 11.07 -19.99 24.60
N GLU A 179 10.74 -19.85 23.32
CA GLU A 179 9.38 -20.01 22.80
C GLU A 179 8.91 -21.47 22.89
N GLU A 180 9.77 -22.43 22.60
CA GLU A 180 9.49 -23.85 22.80
C GLU A 180 9.28 -24.18 24.28
N ALA A 181 10.15 -23.67 25.16
CA ALA A 181 9.98 -23.82 26.60
C ALA A 181 8.70 -23.15 27.11
N ARG A 182 8.34 -21.97 26.58
CA ARG A 182 7.08 -21.29 26.90
C ARG A 182 5.88 -22.10 26.45
N ARG A 183 5.88 -22.59 25.20
CA ARG A 183 4.82 -23.45 24.66
C ARG A 183 4.68 -24.76 25.43
N ALA A 184 5.79 -25.37 25.84
CA ALA A 184 5.77 -26.57 26.68
C ALA A 184 5.14 -26.29 28.05
N ARG A 185 5.50 -25.18 28.72
CA ARG A 185 4.89 -24.76 29.99
C ARG A 185 3.41 -24.41 29.87
N GLU A 186 3.01 -23.79 28.76
CA GLU A 186 1.59 -23.50 28.46
C GLU A 186 0.79 -24.78 28.19
N ALA A 187 1.39 -25.78 27.54
CA ALA A 187 0.80 -27.10 27.35
C ALA A 187 0.67 -27.90 28.66
N GLU A 188 1.55 -27.64 29.64
CA GLU A 188 1.53 -28.22 30.99
C GLU A 188 0.67 -27.42 32.00
N GLY A 189 -0.26 -26.58 31.54
CA GLY A 189 -1.15 -25.76 32.37
C GLY A 189 -1.72 -26.46 33.62
N PRO A 190 -2.01 -25.68 34.68
CA PRO A 190 -1.69 -25.99 36.07
C PRO A 190 -2.16 -27.37 36.49
N ALA A 191 -1.21 -28.19 36.96
CA ALA A 191 -1.48 -29.44 37.66
C ALA A 191 -2.66 -29.26 38.61
N SER A 192 -3.69 -30.06 38.39
CA SER A 192 -4.87 -30.19 39.23
C SER A 192 -4.47 -30.24 40.71
N THR A 193 -4.65 -29.13 41.40
CA THR A 193 -4.77 -29.11 42.85
C THR A 193 -6.11 -29.75 43.18
N ASN A 194 -6.09 -31.08 43.37
CA ASN A 194 -7.08 -31.80 44.15
C ASN A 194 -6.68 -31.76 45.63
#